data_AF-A0A503SGY2-F1
#
_entry.id   AF-A0A503SGY2-F1
#
_cell.length_a   1.000
_cell.length_b   1.000
_cell.length_c   1.000
_cell.angle_alpha   90.00
_cell.angle_beta   90.00
_cell.angle_gamma   90.00
#
_symmetry.space_group_name_H-M   'P 1'
#
loop_
_entity.id
_entity.type
_entity.pdbx_description
1 polymer ?
#
loop_
_entity_poly.entity_id
_entity_poly.type
_entity_poly.pdbx_seq_one_letter_code
_entity_poly.pdbx_strand_id
1 'polypeptide(L)'
;MKPNYKSRIHRFLLKTVRGGSGGVKPTQSDVAIREWHFSRIGNIGDVVSPDVIEHASRQRTIFSTDSNQARLFAIGSIAGSANSRTILWGTGLMDPDQQVSQILASNVYALRGKLTHQRFKSAGVDVPDIPLGDPGFLVPDFLPRISSEQKFRMGLIPHYVDRQHPLFQRLLREEGVVDVNVHDSPTEFFRTLQSCDAIVSSSLHGLIFAEAFGIPNLWIKLSDRVVRSGFKFRDWFSLANQPQNQPYEPAIDIDANELVARATLHDVQIDRAAMISNFPNSRIGELSHDLGKRSYQTLSSCRKMPLPIFVISYNRGKFLRAAIDSYRKMKRSVEVIVHDNGSDDPETLHVLDDLESEGCIIYKRGKIFNQDELNNVDETIKDYFSSWAQPTRYVVTDCDIDLSAANADALDVYDELLDRYTSVQCVGPMIRIRDVPHDYPLFQEVMNRHIEQFWHRKPEWVETSHGRVASIDVLIDTTFALHRAGEPFSRMKTARRVYYPFEAAHLDWYLKADDYSSSAYFETSSAAISHWNNMAADKLATDGPTEFGHFIYVDTDANGVLVERTQFVDQGAPTP
;
A
#
# COMPACT_ATOMS: atom_id res chain seq x y z
N MET A 1 -30.12 22.80 10.12
CA MET A 1 -30.71 21.44 9.96
C MET A 1 -29.90 20.68 8.92
N LYS A 2 -29.52 19.41 9.22
CA LYS A 2 -28.37 18.60 8.73
C LYS A 2 -27.00 19.08 9.27
N PRO A 3 -25.99 18.20 9.47
CA PRO A 3 -25.80 16.78 9.08
C PRO A 3 -25.78 15.80 10.29
N ASN A 4 -26.17 14.52 10.25
CA ASN A 4 -25.84 13.34 9.43
C ASN A 4 -24.45 12.74 9.73
N TYR A 5 -24.33 12.03 10.86
CA TYR A 5 -23.24 11.09 11.14
C TYR A 5 -23.74 9.65 10.99
N LYS A 6 -23.22 8.95 9.98
CA LYS A 6 -23.39 7.51 9.75
C LYS A 6 -22.01 6.90 9.52
N SER A 7 -21.50 6.13 10.48
CA SER A 7 -20.79 4.92 10.11
C SER A 7 -21.85 3.83 9.88
N ARG A 8 -21.84 3.20 8.71
CA ARG A 8 -22.92 2.31 8.22
C ARG A 8 -22.41 0.96 7.70
N ILE A 9 -21.15 0.60 7.93
CA ILE A 9 -20.78 -0.80 8.21
C ILE A 9 -21.34 -1.13 9.60
N HIS A 10 -21.16 -0.19 10.53
CA HIS A 10 -21.61 -0.12 11.92
C HIS A 10 -23.14 -0.12 12.18
N ARG A 11 -23.95 -0.48 11.19
CA ARG A 11 -25.38 -0.71 11.41
C ARG A 11 -25.77 -1.93 10.57
N PHE A 12 -25.38 -1.98 9.28
CA PHE A 12 -25.68 -3.11 8.40
C PHE A 12 -24.74 -4.31 8.51
N LEU A 13 -25.09 -5.47 8.03
CA LEU A 13 -25.87 -6.33 8.90
C LEU A 13 -27.38 -5.93 8.92
N LEU A 14 -27.78 -4.98 9.81
CA LEU A 14 -28.98 -4.08 10.00
C LEU A 14 -30.37 -4.56 9.62
N LYS A 15 -30.57 -5.53 8.72
CA LYS A 15 -31.90 -5.82 8.17
C LYS A 15 -32.18 -7.30 8.04
N THR A 16 -31.30 -8.20 8.48
CA THR A 16 -31.63 -9.62 8.53
C THR A 16 -32.25 -9.99 9.88
N VAL A 17 -33.51 -9.56 10.03
CA VAL A 17 -34.48 -9.94 11.07
C VAL A 17 -34.67 -8.91 12.20
N ARG A 18 -35.94 -8.56 12.39
CA ARG A 18 -36.50 -7.52 13.26
C ARG A 18 -36.15 -7.72 14.75
N GLY A 19 -35.93 -6.61 15.45
CA GLY A 19 -36.31 -6.44 16.87
C GLY A 19 -35.17 -6.35 17.89
N GLY A 20 -35.17 -5.27 18.68
CA GLY A 20 -34.76 -5.32 20.09
C GLY A 20 -33.39 -4.76 20.50
N SER A 21 -33.39 -3.48 20.89
CA SER A 21 -32.68 -2.85 22.04
C SER A 21 -31.15 -2.96 22.24
N GLY A 22 -30.48 -1.79 22.15
CA GLY A 22 -29.89 -1.09 23.30
C GLY A 22 -28.39 -1.30 23.63
N GLY A 23 -27.61 -0.21 23.68
CA GLY A 23 -26.43 -0.13 24.58
C GLY A 23 -25.17 0.60 24.08
N VAL A 24 -25.02 1.85 24.53
CA VAL A 24 -23.77 2.65 24.72
C VAL A 24 -23.01 3.14 23.47
N LYS A 25 -23.07 4.46 23.22
CA LYS A 25 -22.21 5.18 22.26
C LYS A 25 -20.86 5.52 22.92
N PRO A 26 -19.71 5.29 22.24
CA PRO A 26 -18.44 5.84 22.68
C PRO A 26 -18.52 7.37 22.69
N THR A 27 -18.09 8.02 23.77
CA THR A 27 -17.91 9.47 23.83
C THR A 27 -16.83 9.87 22.83
N GLN A 28 -17.12 10.84 21.98
CA GLN A 28 -16.19 11.41 21.02
C GLN A 28 -15.05 12.07 21.81
N SER A 29 -13.96 11.36 22.04
CA SER A 29 -12.78 11.94 22.68
C SER A 29 -12.06 12.83 21.68
N ASP A 30 -11.58 13.98 22.14
CA ASP A 30 -10.75 14.91 21.36
C ASP A 30 -9.34 14.37 21.07
N VAL A 31 -9.09 13.13 21.49
CA VAL A 31 -7.77 12.51 21.54
C VAL A 31 -7.81 11.14 20.86
N ALA A 32 -6.77 10.83 20.10
CA ALA A 32 -6.54 9.49 19.58
C ALA A 32 -5.21 8.89 20.06
N ILE A 33 -5.15 7.57 20.10
CA ILE A 33 -3.96 6.79 20.45
C ILE A 33 -3.05 6.72 19.22
N ARG A 34 -1.83 7.23 19.35
CA ARG A 34 -0.75 6.95 18.38
C ARG A 34 -0.41 5.47 18.39
N GLU A 35 -0.61 4.84 17.25
CA GLU A 35 -0.26 3.46 17.00
C GLU A 35 0.67 3.36 15.80
N TRP A 36 1.50 2.32 15.80
CA TRP A 36 2.27 1.94 14.64
C TRP A 36 2.06 0.45 14.37
N HIS A 37 1.72 0.15 13.13
CA HIS A 37 1.69 -1.19 12.55
C HIS A 37 2.50 -1.21 11.25
N PHE A 38 2.75 -2.41 10.71
CA PHE A 38 3.47 -2.52 9.47
C PHE A 38 2.55 -2.18 8.28
N SER A 39 2.78 -1.04 7.62
CA SER A 39 1.94 -0.55 6.51
C SER A 39 2.51 -0.81 5.11
N ARG A 40 3.76 -1.30 5.00
CA ARG A 40 4.47 -1.42 3.72
C ARG A 40 3.78 -2.39 2.76
N ILE A 41 3.38 -3.54 3.30
CA ILE A 41 2.58 -4.59 2.68
C ILE A 41 1.55 -4.97 3.75
N GLY A 42 0.43 -4.24 3.77
CA GLY A 42 -0.58 -4.41 4.81
C GLY A 42 -1.13 -5.83 4.78
N ASN A 43 -0.83 -6.63 5.79
CA ASN A 43 -1.55 -7.88 6.01
C ASN A 43 -2.76 -7.62 6.91
N ILE A 44 -3.69 -8.57 6.93
CA ILE A 44 -4.93 -8.43 7.70
C ILE A 44 -4.70 -8.11 9.19
N GLY A 45 -3.63 -8.60 9.82
CA GLY A 45 -3.31 -8.29 11.22
C GLY A 45 -2.95 -6.82 11.43
N ASP A 46 -2.14 -6.26 10.53
CA ASP A 46 -1.80 -4.83 10.55
C ASP A 46 -3.05 -3.98 10.32
N VAL A 47 -3.92 -4.39 9.37
CA VAL A 47 -5.14 -3.66 9.04
C VAL A 47 -6.15 -3.67 10.19
N VAL A 48 -6.26 -4.75 10.97
CA VAL A 48 -7.23 -4.83 12.09
C VAL A 48 -6.68 -4.34 13.42
N SER A 49 -5.36 -4.13 13.54
CA SER A 49 -4.71 -3.62 14.76
C SER A 49 -5.40 -2.37 15.32
N PRO A 50 -5.66 -1.32 14.51
CA PRO A 50 -6.39 -0.16 14.99
C PRO A 50 -7.79 -0.50 15.52
N ASP A 51 -8.56 -1.35 14.82
CA ASP A 51 -9.92 -1.73 15.22
C ASP A 51 -9.96 -2.44 16.59
N VAL A 52 -8.97 -3.30 16.87
CA VAL A 52 -8.84 -3.99 18.16
C VAL A 52 -8.49 -3.01 19.29
N ILE A 53 -7.61 -2.04 19.03
CA ILE A 53 -7.24 -1.01 20.00
C ILE A 53 -8.44 -0.12 20.32
N GLU A 54 -9.21 0.30 19.31
CA GLU A 54 -10.42 1.10 19.54
C GLU A 54 -11.47 0.33 20.36
N HIS A 55 -11.58 -0.99 20.14
CA HIS A 55 -12.44 -1.85 20.94
C HIS A 55 -12.01 -1.89 22.41
N ALA A 56 -10.72 -2.14 22.67
CA ALA A 56 -10.18 -2.30 24.02
C ALA A 56 -10.14 -0.98 24.81
N SER A 57 -9.72 0.11 24.16
CA SER A 57 -9.51 1.42 24.81
C SER A 57 -10.75 2.32 24.82
N ARG A 58 -11.72 2.06 23.92
CA ARG A 58 -12.82 2.99 23.60
C ARG A 58 -12.36 4.37 23.12
N GLN A 59 -11.09 4.49 22.73
CA GLN A 59 -10.48 5.68 22.13
C GLN A 59 -10.30 5.47 20.64
N ARG A 60 -10.20 6.56 19.87
CA ARG A 60 -9.79 6.48 18.47
C ARG A 60 -8.30 6.15 18.36
N THR A 61 -7.89 5.70 17.19
CA THR A 61 -6.49 5.45 16.85
C THR A 61 -6.02 6.33 15.69
N ILE A 62 -4.72 6.63 15.67
CA ILE A 62 -4.05 7.25 14.54
C ILE A 62 -2.73 6.56 14.25
N PHE A 63 -2.42 6.40 12.96
CA PHE A 63 -1.14 5.88 12.52
C PHE A 63 -0.03 6.92 12.74
N SER A 64 1.10 6.49 13.30
CA SER A 64 2.24 7.37 13.58
C SER A 64 3.57 6.67 13.34
N THR A 65 4.39 7.25 12.46
CA THR A 65 5.78 6.83 12.21
C THR A 65 6.80 7.57 13.08
N ASP A 66 6.39 8.57 13.86
CA ASP A 66 7.29 9.39 14.67
C ASP A 66 7.83 8.61 15.88
N SER A 67 9.03 8.06 15.74
CA SER A 67 9.71 7.30 16.79
C SER A 67 10.16 8.13 17.99
N ASN A 68 10.09 9.47 17.92
CA ASN A 68 10.43 10.36 19.04
C ASN A 68 9.25 10.57 20.00
N GLN A 69 8.04 10.17 19.60
CA GLN A 69 6.85 10.19 20.45
C GLN A 69 6.53 8.80 20.99
N ALA A 70 5.77 8.74 22.09
CA ALA A 70 5.23 7.48 22.57
C ALA A 70 4.17 6.96 21.59
N ARG A 71 4.27 5.66 21.29
CA ARG A 71 3.43 4.94 20.33
C ARG A 71 3.13 3.53 20.84
N LEU A 72 1.93 3.04 20.51
CA LEU A 72 1.48 1.70 20.84
C LEU A 72 1.82 0.73 19.71
N PHE A 73 2.38 -0.43 20.04
CA PHE A 73 2.51 -1.59 19.16
C PHE A 73 1.60 -2.69 19.72
N ALA A 74 0.60 -3.13 18.94
CA ALA A 74 -0.40 -4.08 19.39
C ALA A 74 -0.31 -5.45 18.70
N ILE A 75 -0.66 -5.51 17.41
CA ILE A 75 -0.69 -6.77 16.65
C ILE A 75 0.57 -6.90 15.78
N GLY A 76 1.01 -8.14 15.54
CA GLY A 76 2.08 -8.44 14.60
C GLY A 76 3.42 -8.80 15.23
N SER A 77 4.41 -9.07 14.38
CA SER A 77 5.76 -9.49 14.79
C SER A 77 6.72 -8.31 14.79
N ILE A 78 6.35 -7.25 15.51
CA ILE A 78 6.97 -5.93 15.39
C ILE A 78 7.70 -5.45 16.65
N ALA A 79 7.72 -6.26 17.72
CA ALA A 79 8.40 -5.89 18.96
C ALA A 79 9.90 -5.57 18.76
N GLY A 80 10.56 -6.17 17.77
CA GLY A 80 11.97 -5.91 17.47
C GLY A 80 12.25 -4.53 16.85
N SER A 81 11.22 -3.83 16.37
CA SER A 81 11.33 -2.45 15.86
C SER A 81 11.05 -1.40 16.95
N ALA A 82 10.74 -1.83 18.18
CA ALA A 82 10.40 -0.96 19.28
C ALA A 82 11.65 -0.27 19.88
N ASN A 83 11.43 0.90 20.46
CA ASN A 83 12.42 1.68 21.20
C ASN A 83 11.94 1.99 22.63
N SER A 84 12.71 2.79 23.38
CA SER A 84 12.42 3.14 24.77
C SER A 84 11.13 3.96 24.98
N ARG A 85 10.54 4.51 23.92
CA ARG A 85 9.26 5.25 23.95
C ARG A 85 8.08 4.40 23.49
N THR A 86 8.33 3.19 23.01
CA THR A 86 7.30 2.30 22.47
C THR A 86 6.62 1.56 23.62
N ILE A 87 5.29 1.54 23.62
CA ILE A 87 4.45 0.77 24.56
C ILE A 87 3.96 -0.48 23.84
N LEU A 88 4.15 -1.65 24.45
CA LEU A 88 3.80 -2.94 23.87
C LEU A 88 2.53 -3.51 24.51
N TRP A 89 1.57 -3.91 23.69
CA TRP A 89 0.37 -4.61 24.12
C TRP A 89 0.07 -5.78 23.19
N GLY A 90 0.77 -6.91 23.41
CA GLY A 90 0.45 -8.21 22.80
C GLY A 90 1.22 -8.55 21.53
N THR A 91 2.06 -7.62 21.04
CA THR A 91 2.94 -7.89 19.88
C THR A 91 4.07 -8.87 20.24
N GLY A 92 4.64 -9.52 19.22
CA GLY A 92 5.75 -10.47 19.37
C GLY A 92 6.98 -10.13 18.54
N LEU A 93 8.05 -10.93 18.70
CA LEU A 93 9.24 -10.86 17.84
C LEU A 93 9.05 -11.65 16.54
N MET A 94 9.67 -11.21 15.46
CA MET A 94 9.77 -11.97 14.21
C MET A 94 10.76 -13.12 14.36
N ASP A 95 11.94 -12.80 14.87
CA ASP A 95 13.07 -13.71 15.02
C ASP A 95 13.68 -13.56 16.42
N PRO A 96 14.34 -14.63 16.92
CA PRO A 96 14.84 -14.62 18.28
C PRO A 96 15.98 -13.61 18.49
N ASP A 97 16.79 -13.32 17.48
CA ASP A 97 18.01 -12.49 17.55
C ASP A 97 17.73 -10.97 17.57
N GLN A 98 16.47 -10.56 17.42
CA GLN A 98 16.08 -9.15 17.50
C GLN A 98 16.38 -8.56 18.89
N GLN A 99 16.93 -7.35 18.90
CA GLN A 99 17.28 -6.65 20.14
C GLN A 99 16.05 -6.05 20.81
N VAL A 100 15.93 -6.27 22.12
CA VAL A 100 14.82 -5.76 22.95
C VAL A 100 15.30 -5.02 24.20
N SER A 101 16.61 -4.96 24.46
CA SER A 101 17.20 -4.35 25.66
C SER A 101 16.97 -2.84 25.75
N GLN A 102 16.65 -2.19 24.63
CA GLN A 102 16.28 -0.77 24.57
C GLN A 102 14.85 -0.49 25.05
N ILE A 103 14.03 -1.53 25.23
CA ILE A 103 12.62 -1.41 25.62
C ILE A 103 12.55 -1.43 27.16
N LEU A 104 11.86 -0.44 27.73
CA LEU A 104 11.67 -0.36 29.17
C LEU A 104 10.64 -1.39 29.63
N ALA A 105 10.92 -2.12 30.71
CA ALA A 105 9.97 -3.09 31.27
C ALA A 105 8.61 -2.46 31.62
N SER A 106 8.61 -1.20 32.09
CA SER A 106 7.41 -0.41 32.37
C SER A 106 6.57 -0.05 31.14
N ASN A 107 7.07 -0.31 29.93
CA ASN A 107 6.34 -0.13 28.69
C ASN A 107 5.70 -1.44 28.18
N VAL A 108 5.89 -2.57 28.87
CA VAL A 108 5.41 -3.87 28.41
C VAL A 108 4.15 -4.26 29.19
N TYR A 109 3.01 -4.24 28.50
CA TYR A 109 1.70 -4.55 29.06
C TYR A 109 1.16 -5.92 28.62
N ALA A 110 1.56 -6.40 27.45
CA ALA A 110 1.30 -7.76 27.02
C ALA A 110 2.35 -8.15 25.98
N LEU A 111 2.61 -9.44 25.82
CA LEU A 111 3.46 -9.99 24.76
C LEU A 111 2.75 -11.14 24.07
N ARG A 112 3.05 -11.39 22.80
CA ARG A 112 2.32 -12.40 22.01
C ARG A 112 2.36 -13.80 22.62
N GLY A 113 3.51 -14.23 23.13
CA GLY A 113 3.73 -15.61 23.56
C GLY A 113 4.90 -15.78 24.53
N LYS A 114 5.06 -17.00 25.05
CA LYS A 114 6.04 -17.34 26.08
C LYS A 114 7.48 -17.18 25.58
N LEU A 115 7.73 -17.42 24.29
CA LEU A 115 9.09 -17.32 23.75
C LEU A 115 9.52 -15.86 23.67
N THR A 116 8.66 -14.95 23.18
CA THR A 116 8.92 -13.51 23.20
C THR A 116 9.17 -13.03 24.63
N HIS A 117 8.31 -13.41 25.59
CA HIS A 117 8.51 -13.07 27.01
C HIS A 117 9.86 -13.57 27.56
N GLN A 118 10.26 -14.80 27.25
CA GLN A 118 11.57 -15.33 27.63
C GLN A 118 12.74 -14.55 27.02
N ARG A 119 12.61 -14.02 25.80
CA ARG A 119 13.66 -13.19 25.18
C ARG A 119 13.84 -11.86 25.90
N PHE A 120 12.75 -11.20 26.32
CA PHE A 120 12.83 -9.99 27.15
C PHE A 120 13.58 -10.25 28.45
N LYS A 121 13.19 -11.31 29.18
CA LYS A 121 13.88 -11.73 30.42
C LYS A 121 15.35 -12.04 30.19
N SER A 122 15.68 -12.78 29.14
CA SER A 122 17.07 -13.14 28.80
C SER A 122 17.93 -11.94 28.38
N ALA A 123 17.30 -10.88 27.87
CA ALA A 123 17.96 -9.62 27.51
C ALA A 123 18.12 -8.65 28.69
N GLY A 124 17.76 -9.07 29.92
CA GLY A 124 17.85 -8.25 31.12
C GLY A 124 16.69 -7.25 31.28
N VAL A 125 15.61 -7.39 30.51
CA VAL A 125 14.39 -6.60 30.68
C VAL A 125 13.46 -7.36 31.64
N ASP A 126 13.41 -6.90 32.89
CA ASP A 126 12.62 -7.53 33.95
C ASP A 126 11.12 -7.19 33.82
N VAL A 127 10.46 -7.87 32.88
CA VAL A 127 9.03 -7.71 32.63
C VAL A 127 8.24 -8.42 33.74
N PRO A 128 7.26 -7.75 34.38
CA PRO A 128 6.44 -8.37 35.42
C PRO A 128 5.56 -9.49 34.84
N ASP A 129 4.87 -10.22 35.71
CA ASP A 129 3.83 -11.16 35.24
C ASP A 129 2.72 -10.37 34.53
N ILE A 130 2.61 -10.60 33.22
CA ILE A 130 1.71 -9.89 32.31
C ILE A 130 0.93 -10.90 31.48
N PRO A 131 -0.28 -10.56 31.01
CA PRO A 131 -1.01 -11.42 30.09
C PRO A 131 -0.21 -11.64 28.80
N LEU A 132 -0.35 -12.86 28.27
CA LEU A 132 0.20 -13.24 26.97
C LEU A 132 -0.93 -13.49 25.97
N GLY A 133 -0.72 -13.04 24.74
CA GLY A 133 -1.67 -13.22 23.65
C GLY A 133 -1.51 -12.16 22.57
N ASP A 134 -1.80 -12.54 21.33
CA ASP A 134 -1.96 -11.58 20.24
C ASP A 134 -3.33 -10.90 20.35
N PRO A 135 -3.43 -9.56 20.33
CA PRO A 135 -4.72 -8.86 20.40
C PRO A 135 -5.66 -9.20 19.25
N GLY A 136 -5.16 -9.71 18.12
CA GLY A 136 -5.98 -10.24 17.04
C GLY A 136 -6.93 -11.36 17.48
N PHE A 137 -6.63 -12.04 18.59
CA PHE A 137 -7.52 -13.03 19.20
C PHE A 137 -8.82 -12.42 19.76
N LEU A 138 -8.85 -11.11 20.02
CA LEU A 138 -10.01 -10.36 20.51
C LEU A 138 -10.99 -9.94 19.39
N VAL A 139 -10.66 -10.15 18.11
CA VAL A 139 -11.54 -9.79 16.99
C VAL A 139 -12.99 -10.30 17.14
N PRO A 140 -13.26 -11.55 17.58
CA PRO A 140 -14.62 -12.04 17.81
C PRO A 140 -15.44 -11.24 18.84
N ASP A 141 -14.80 -10.43 19.69
CA ASP A 141 -15.49 -9.65 20.73
C ASP A 141 -16.26 -8.45 20.14
N PHE A 142 -15.94 -8.05 18.90
CA PHE A 142 -16.63 -6.96 18.19
C PHE A 142 -17.01 -7.27 16.75
N LEU A 143 -16.45 -8.32 16.16
CA LEU A 143 -16.88 -8.83 14.87
C LEU A 143 -17.84 -10.01 15.05
N PRO A 144 -19.13 -9.86 14.72
CA PRO A 144 -20.10 -10.93 14.89
C PRO A 144 -19.79 -12.13 13.99
N ARG A 145 -20.38 -13.29 14.32
CA ARG A 145 -20.37 -14.42 13.40
C ARG A 145 -21.12 -14.05 12.12
N ILE A 146 -20.45 -14.18 10.98
CA ILE A 146 -21.00 -13.81 9.68
C ILE A 146 -21.62 -15.07 9.07
N SER A 147 -22.95 -15.05 8.82
CA SER A 147 -23.58 -16.11 8.05
C SER A 147 -23.25 -15.94 6.57
N SER A 148 -22.68 -16.97 5.96
CA SER A 148 -22.47 -17.07 4.53
C SER A 148 -23.26 -18.26 3.99
N GLU A 149 -23.91 -18.07 2.84
CA GLU A 149 -24.56 -19.15 2.09
C GLU A 149 -23.54 -20.08 1.43
N GLN A 150 -22.34 -19.55 1.14
CA GLN A 150 -21.22 -20.32 0.63
C GLN A 150 -20.43 -20.91 1.78
N LYS A 151 -20.13 -22.20 1.68
CA LYS A 151 -19.31 -22.97 2.62
C LYS A 151 -18.15 -23.60 1.87
N PHE A 152 -16.98 -23.55 2.48
CA PHE A 152 -15.75 -24.07 1.92
C PHE A 152 -15.20 -25.12 2.87
N ARG A 153 -14.76 -26.27 2.33
CA ARG A 153 -14.09 -27.29 3.17
C ARG A 153 -12.75 -26.77 3.71
N MET A 154 -12.08 -25.91 2.95
CA MET A 154 -10.74 -25.43 3.29
C MET A 154 -10.53 -23.99 2.82
N GLY A 155 -10.17 -23.12 3.75
CA GLY A 155 -9.57 -21.83 3.45
C GLY A 155 -8.07 -21.95 3.41
N LEU A 156 -7.44 -21.51 2.32
CA LEU A 156 -5.99 -21.54 2.15
C LEU A 156 -5.43 -20.12 2.25
N ILE A 157 -4.58 -19.86 3.24
CA ILE A 157 -3.99 -18.54 3.53
C ILE A 157 -2.47 -18.60 3.32
N PRO A 158 -1.96 -18.31 2.12
CA PRO A 158 -0.53 -18.24 1.90
C PRO A 158 0.01 -16.92 2.46
N HIS A 159 1.26 -16.92 2.91
CA HIS A 159 2.02 -15.69 3.00
C HIS A 159 2.15 -15.06 1.60
N TYR A 160 2.24 -13.74 1.49
CA TYR A 160 2.25 -13.05 0.19
C TYR A 160 3.34 -13.57 -0.77
N VAL A 161 4.50 -13.96 -0.24
CA VAL A 161 5.63 -14.54 -1.01
C VAL A 161 5.35 -15.93 -1.59
N ASP A 162 4.37 -16.66 -1.03
CA ASP A 162 4.01 -18.03 -1.41
C ASP A 162 2.82 -18.06 -2.38
N ARG A 163 2.21 -16.93 -2.72
CA ARG A 163 1.00 -16.89 -3.56
C ARG A 163 1.20 -17.49 -4.96
N GLN A 164 2.43 -17.53 -5.45
CA GLN A 164 2.78 -18.13 -6.73
C GLN A 164 3.33 -19.55 -6.60
N HIS A 165 3.29 -20.12 -5.40
CA HIS A 165 3.78 -21.47 -5.17
C HIS A 165 2.91 -22.49 -5.95
N PRO A 166 3.49 -23.45 -6.70
CA PRO A 166 2.71 -24.36 -7.54
C PRO A 166 1.67 -25.18 -6.78
N LEU A 167 1.99 -25.61 -5.54
CA LEU A 167 1.03 -26.31 -4.68
C LEU A 167 -0.19 -25.44 -4.37
N PHE A 168 0.03 -24.16 -4.05
CA PHE A 168 -1.05 -23.23 -3.73
C PHE A 168 -1.99 -23.06 -4.92
N GLN A 169 -1.42 -22.81 -6.10
CA GLN A 169 -2.18 -22.66 -7.35
C GLN A 169 -2.92 -23.94 -7.75
N ARG A 170 -2.38 -25.11 -7.43
CA ARG A 170 -3.06 -26.39 -7.66
C ARG A 170 -4.23 -26.59 -6.70
N LEU A 171 -4.01 -26.42 -5.38
CA LEU A 171 -5.02 -26.62 -4.35
C LEU A 171 -6.23 -25.70 -4.56
N LEU A 172 -6.03 -24.45 -5.01
CA LEU A 172 -7.12 -23.53 -5.33
C LEU A 172 -8.04 -24.00 -6.47
N ARG A 173 -7.61 -24.96 -7.29
CA ARG A 173 -8.45 -25.53 -8.36
C ARG A 173 -9.31 -26.70 -7.86
N GLU A 174 -9.06 -27.19 -6.66
CA GLU A 174 -9.87 -28.25 -6.10
C GLU A 174 -11.21 -27.70 -5.58
N GLU A 175 -12.28 -28.49 -5.72
CA GLU A 175 -13.62 -28.10 -5.30
C GLU A 175 -13.66 -27.73 -3.80
N GLY A 176 -14.37 -26.67 -3.42
CA GLY A 176 -14.53 -26.29 -2.01
C GLY A 176 -13.25 -25.76 -1.31
N VAL A 177 -12.17 -25.50 -2.06
CA VAL A 177 -11.01 -24.76 -1.57
C VAL A 177 -11.14 -23.29 -1.96
N VAL A 178 -10.84 -22.38 -1.05
CA VAL A 178 -10.91 -20.93 -1.31
C VAL A 178 -9.63 -20.23 -0.87
N ASP A 179 -9.20 -19.23 -1.66
CA ASP A 179 -8.15 -18.30 -1.25
C ASP A 179 -8.72 -17.33 -0.21
N VAL A 180 -8.15 -17.35 0.98
CA VAL A 180 -8.47 -16.39 2.03
C VAL A 180 -7.32 -15.37 2.06
N ASN A 181 -7.46 -14.34 1.23
CA ASN A 181 -6.38 -13.41 0.92
C ASN A 181 -6.19 -12.37 2.04
N VAL A 182 -5.01 -12.36 2.67
CA VAL A 182 -4.64 -11.43 3.75
C VAL A 182 -4.59 -9.96 3.35
N HIS A 183 -4.70 -9.63 2.06
CA HIS A 183 -4.77 -8.27 1.55
C HIS A 183 -6.20 -7.80 1.24
N ASP A 184 -7.20 -8.67 1.38
CA ASP A 184 -8.60 -8.29 1.22
C ASP A 184 -9.03 -7.32 2.33
N SER A 185 -10.13 -6.59 2.08
CA SER A 185 -10.74 -5.80 3.13
C SER A 185 -11.11 -6.68 4.35
N PRO A 186 -11.05 -6.17 5.59
CA PRO A 186 -11.35 -6.97 6.78
C PRO A 186 -12.71 -7.68 6.71
N THR A 187 -13.72 -7.01 6.14
CA THR A 187 -15.06 -7.61 5.96
C THR A 187 -15.00 -8.86 5.09
N GLU A 188 -14.33 -8.80 3.94
CA GLU A 188 -14.26 -9.92 3.00
C GLU A 188 -13.37 -11.05 3.52
N PHE A 189 -12.24 -10.70 4.14
CA PHE A 189 -11.34 -11.66 4.77
C PHE A 189 -12.09 -12.48 5.83
N PHE A 190 -12.71 -11.82 6.81
CA PHE A 190 -13.37 -12.54 7.91
C PHE A 190 -14.65 -13.25 7.48
N ARG A 191 -15.39 -12.71 6.50
CA ARG A 191 -16.54 -13.42 5.91
C ARG A 191 -16.09 -14.75 5.30
N THR A 192 -15.02 -14.74 4.52
CA THR A 192 -14.50 -15.94 3.85
C THR A 192 -13.89 -16.91 4.86
N LEU A 193 -13.08 -16.41 5.81
CA LEU A 193 -12.49 -17.19 6.91
C LEU A 193 -13.57 -17.97 7.67
N GLN A 194 -14.63 -17.29 8.13
CA GLN A 194 -15.74 -17.91 8.89
C GLN A 194 -16.65 -18.83 8.07
N SER A 195 -16.46 -18.86 6.75
CA SER A 195 -17.15 -19.77 5.84
C SER A 195 -16.42 -21.10 5.63
N CYS A 196 -15.23 -21.25 6.21
CA CYS A 196 -14.38 -22.43 6.05
C CYS A 196 -14.54 -23.43 7.20
N ASP A 197 -14.54 -24.72 6.90
CA ASP A 197 -14.52 -25.79 7.91
C ASP A 197 -13.14 -25.98 8.54
N ALA A 198 -12.08 -25.70 7.80
CA ALA A 198 -10.70 -25.68 8.28
C ALA A 198 -9.86 -24.60 7.57
N ILE A 199 -8.79 -24.13 8.23
CA ILE A 199 -7.85 -23.15 7.70
C ILE A 199 -6.45 -23.75 7.59
N VAL A 200 -5.88 -23.71 6.40
CA VAL A 200 -4.49 -24.12 6.14
C VAL A 200 -3.70 -22.86 5.82
N SER A 201 -2.64 -22.58 6.59
CA SER A 201 -1.99 -21.27 6.51
C SER A 201 -0.47 -21.33 6.59
N SER A 202 0.21 -20.60 5.70
CA SER A 202 1.62 -20.20 5.87
C SER A 202 1.76 -18.77 6.43
N SER A 203 0.65 -18.11 6.78
CA SER A 203 0.60 -16.81 7.45
C SER A 203 0.20 -16.93 8.93
N LEU A 204 0.91 -16.22 9.82
CA LEU A 204 0.63 -16.27 11.27
C LEU A 204 -0.77 -15.75 11.62
N HIS A 205 -1.18 -14.60 11.07
CA HIS A 205 -2.49 -14.02 11.37
C HIS A 205 -3.64 -14.91 10.88
N GLY A 206 -3.44 -15.70 9.83
CA GLY A 206 -4.40 -16.72 9.42
C GLY A 206 -4.68 -17.75 10.52
N LEU A 207 -3.63 -18.18 11.23
CA LEU A 207 -3.73 -19.13 12.35
C LEU A 207 -4.36 -18.47 13.59
N ILE A 208 -3.92 -17.26 13.93
CA ILE A 208 -4.46 -16.49 15.07
C ILE A 208 -5.96 -16.28 14.92
N PHE A 209 -6.41 -15.82 13.75
CA PHE A 209 -7.84 -15.58 13.52
C PHE A 209 -8.64 -16.88 13.44
N ALA A 210 -8.10 -17.95 12.84
CA ALA A 210 -8.76 -19.25 12.85
C ALA A 210 -9.02 -19.75 14.27
N GLU A 211 -8.00 -19.74 15.14
CA GLU A 211 -8.14 -20.06 16.57
C GLU A 211 -9.15 -19.14 17.27
N ALA A 212 -9.09 -17.83 17.01
CA ALA A 212 -10.01 -16.87 17.62
C ALA A 212 -11.49 -17.17 17.32
N PHE A 213 -11.79 -17.61 16.09
CA PHE A 213 -13.14 -18.00 15.66
C PHE A 213 -13.50 -19.46 15.97
N GLY A 214 -12.57 -20.24 16.54
CA GLY A 214 -12.76 -21.66 16.83
C GLY A 214 -12.82 -22.52 15.57
N ILE A 215 -12.03 -22.17 14.55
CA ILE A 215 -11.91 -22.92 13.29
C ILE A 215 -10.61 -23.76 13.35
N PRO A 216 -10.70 -25.09 13.15
CA PRO A 216 -9.52 -25.95 13.06
C PRO A 216 -8.52 -25.40 12.04
N ASN A 217 -7.24 -25.39 12.41
CA ASN A 217 -6.21 -24.85 11.54
C ASN A 217 -4.97 -25.73 11.48
N LEU A 218 -4.17 -25.52 10.43
CA LEU A 218 -2.90 -26.21 10.20
C LEU A 218 -1.85 -25.20 9.75
N TRP A 219 -0.75 -25.12 10.49
CA TRP A 219 0.42 -24.35 10.06
C TRP A 219 1.21 -25.15 9.02
N ILE A 220 1.37 -24.59 7.83
CA ILE A 220 2.15 -25.21 6.74
C ILE A 220 3.34 -24.36 6.34
N LYS A 221 4.29 -24.99 5.64
CA LYS A 221 5.40 -24.33 4.97
C LYS A 221 5.37 -24.66 3.48
N LEU A 222 5.24 -23.62 2.65
CA LEU A 222 5.27 -23.73 1.19
C LEU A 222 6.65 -23.37 0.62
N SER A 223 7.39 -22.48 1.27
CA SER A 223 8.74 -22.12 0.86
C SER A 223 9.62 -21.71 2.05
N ASP A 224 10.93 -21.65 1.84
CA ASP A 224 11.88 -21.12 2.83
C ASP A 224 11.88 -19.57 2.91
N ARG A 225 11.01 -18.89 2.14
CA ARG A 225 10.99 -17.43 2.03
C ARG A 225 10.21 -16.72 3.14
N VAL A 226 9.31 -17.42 3.83
CA VAL A 226 8.36 -16.78 4.77
C VAL A 226 9.01 -16.35 6.08
N VAL A 227 9.83 -17.19 6.72
CA VAL A 227 10.71 -16.85 7.86
C VAL A 227 11.69 -18.02 8.03
N ARG A 228 13.00 -17.75 8.19
CA ARG A 228 14.04 -18.80 8.30
C ARG A 228 13.94 -19.64 9.57
N SER A 229 13.49 -19.05 10.69
CA SER A 229 13.46 -19.70 12.01
C SER A 229 12.09 -20.25 12.44
N GLY A 230 10.99 -19.81 11.81
CA GLY A 230 9.63 -20.12 12.28
C GLY A 230 9.32 -19.63 13.71
N PHE A 231 10.14 -18.73 14.28
CA PHE A 231 10.02 -18.31 15.69
C PHE A 231 8.65 -17.73 16.01
N LYS A 232 8.13 -16.82 15.18
CA LYS A 232 6.83 -16.18 15.42
C LYS A 232 5.66 -17.16 15.57
N PHE A 233 5.70 -18.27 14.84
CA PHE A 233 4.67 -19.31 14.88
C PHE A 233 4.79 -20.14 16.16
N ARG A 234 6.02 -20.57 16.49
CA ARG A 234 6.29 -21.29 17.75
C ARG A 234 5.98 -20.45 18.98
N ASP A 235 6.21 -19.14 18.90
CA ASP A 235 5.86 -18.20 19.95
C ASP A 235 4.33 -18.13 20.15
N TRP A 236 3.55 -18.04 19.08
CA TRP A 236 2.09 -18.15 19.15
C TRP A 236 1.63 -19.50 19.73
N PHE A 237 2.10 -20.62 19.16
CA PHE A 237 1.73 -21.95 19.64
C PHE A 237 2.24 -22.25 21.05
N SER A 238 3.16 -21.46 21.62
CA SER A 238 3.57 -21.63 23.02
C SER A 238 2.42 -21.41 24.03
N LEU A 239 1.33 -20.77 23.59
CA LEU A 239 0.10 -20.58 24.37
C LEU A 239 -0.90 -21.74 24.23
N ALA A 240 -0.69 -22.66 23.29
CA ALA A 240 -1.57 -23.81 23.08
C ALA A 240 -1.30 -24.94 24.07
N ASN A 241 -2.36 -25.60 24.54
CA ASN A 241 -2.24 -26.87 25.25
C ASN A 241 -1.89 -28.03 24.30
N GLN A 242 -2.29 -27.92 23.03
CA GLN A 242 -1.96 -28.88 21.97
C GLN A 242 -1.15 -28.18 20.87
N PRO A 243 0.12 -27.79 21.13
CA PRO A 243 0.86 -26.93 20.23
C PRO A 243 1.34 -27.64 18.96
N GLN A 244 1.28 -26.94 17.82
CA GLN A 244 2.00 -27.34 16.63
C GLN A 244 3.44 -26.80 16.67
N ASN A 245 4.42 -27.67 16.94
CA ASN A 245 5.81 -27.26 17.16
C ASN A 245 6.61 -26.98 15.87
N GLN A 246 6.17 -27.52 14.74
CA GLN A 246 6.82 -27.41 13.42
C GLN A 246 5.78 -27.27 12.33
N PRO A 247 6.05 -26.57 11.22
CA PRO A 247 5.14 -26.51 10.10
C PRO A 247 4.99 -27.90 9.46
N TYR A 248 3.80 -28.21 8.96
CA TYR A 248 3.64 -29.33 8.04
C TYR A 248 4.18 -28.94 6.66
N GLU A 249 5.01 -29.79 6.08
CA GLU A 249 5.55 -29.63 4.73
C GLU A 249 4.78 -30.54 3.76
N PRO A 250 3.71 -30.03 3.10
CA PRO A 250 2.90 -30.85 2.21
C PRO A 250 3.64 -31.28 0.95
N ALA A 251 3.39 -32.52 0.51
CA ALA A 251 3.77 -32.98 -0.82
C ALA A 251 3.05 -32.17 -1.91
N ILE A 252 3.66 -32.06 -3.09
CA ILE A 252 3.13 -31.23 -4.19
C ILE A 252 1.76 -31.72 -4.71
N ASP A 253 1.48 -33.01 -4.54
CA ASP A 253 0.30 -33.74 -5.00
C ASP A 253 -0.71 -34.04 -3.89
N ILE A 254 -0.52 -33.51 -2.67
CA ILE A 254 -1.42 -33.75 -1.52
C ILE A 254 -2.86 -33.31 -1.80
N ASP A 255 -3.84 -34.12 -1.41
CA ASP A 255 -5.26 -33.73 -1.54
C ASP A 255 -5.68 -32.76 -0.41
N ALA A 256 -6.59 -31.83 -0.70
CA ALA A 256 -7.10 -30.92 0.32
C ALA A 256 -7.75 -31.64 1.51
N ASN A 257 -8.37 -32.81 1.32
CA ASN A 257 -8.97 -33.56 2.43
C ASN A 257 -7.92 -34.08 3.42
N GLU A 258 -6.70 -34.39 2.95
CA GLU A 258 -5.62 -34.79 3.86
C GLU A 258 -5.17 -33.60 4.72
N LEU A 259 -5.10 -32.40 4.14
CA LEU A 259 -4.78 -31.18 4.88
C LEU A 259 -5.88 -30.85 5.90
N VAL A 260 -7.15 -30.96 5.51
CA VAL A 260 -8.30 -30.74 6.40
C VAL A 260 -8.29 -31.74 7.56
N ALA A 261 -8.01 -33.03 7.29
CA ALA A 261 -7.94 -34.06 8.34
C ALA A 261 -6.80 -33.84 9.35
N ARG A 262 -5.78 -33.06 8.99
CA ARG A 262 -4.66 -32.68 9.87
C ARG A 262 -4.92 -31.39 10.65
N ALA A 263 -5.90 -30.58 10.23
CA ALA A 263 -6.22 -29.34 10.91
C ALA A 263 -6.88 -29.62 12.26
N THR A 264 -6.44 -28.91 13.31
CA THR A 264 -6.94 -29.09 14.68
C THR A 264 -7.19 -27.75 15.36
N LEU A 265 -8.01 -27.75 16.41
CA LEU A 265 -8.00 -26.67 17.39
C LEU A 265 -6.91 -26.96 18.41
N HIS A 266 -6.01 -25.99 18.62
CA HIS A 266 -4.83 -26.19 19.45
C HIS A 266 -5.08 -25.87 20.93
N ASP A 267 -6.31 -25.46 21.28
CA ASP A 267 -6.69 -25.07 22.65
C ASP A 267 -5.76 -23.99 23.20
N VAL A 268 -5.71 -22.86 22.47
CA VAL A 268 -4.91 -21.67 22.82
C VAL A 268 -5.44 -21.00 24.08
N GLN A 269 -4.58 -20.91 25.11
CA GLN A 269 -4.90 -20.35 26.40
C GLN A 269 -4.60 -18.84 26.42
N ILE A 270 -5.61 -18.02 26.15
CA ILE A 270 -5.53 -16.55 26.27
C ILE A 270 -6.65 -16.06 27.18
N ASP A 271 -6.28 -15.40 28.26
CA ASP A 271 -7.24 -14.69 29.10
C ASP A 271 -7.60 -13.34 28.44
N ARG A 272 -8.74 -13.33 27.74
CA ARG A 272 -9.27 -12.14 27.06
C ARG A 272 -9.52 -10.99 28.03
N ALA A 273 -10.03 -11.29 29.22
CA ALA A 273 -10.33 -10.28 30.22
C ALA A 273 -9.05 -9.64 30.75
N ALA A 274 -8.02 -10.45 31.05
CA ALA A 274 -6.71 -9.95 31.45
C ALA A 274 -6.04 -9.11 30.36
N MET A 275 -6.10 -9.55 29.09
CA MET A 275 -5.59 -8.79 27.94
C MET A 275 -6.22 -7.40 27.85
N ILE A 276 -7.56 -7.32 27.94
CA ILE A 276 -8.29 -6.04 27.90
C ILE A 276 -8.00 -5.20 29.15
N SER A 277 -8.01 -5.80 30.35
CA SER A 277 -7.79 -5.06 31.59
C SER A 277 -6.37 -4.52 31.71
N ASN A 278 -5.39 -5.20 31.10
CA ASN A 278 -4.00 -4.76 31.07
C ASN A 278 -3.69 -3.86 29.85
N PHE A 279 -4.69 -3.42 29.09
CA PHE A 279 -4.48 -2.34 28.13
C PHE A 279 -3.91 -1.10 28.85
N PRO A 280 -2.95 -0.35 28.27
CA PRO A 280 -2.25 0.77 28.93
C PRO A 280 -3.11 2.04 29.13
N ASN A 281 -4.30 1.91 29.71
CA ASN A 281 -5.27 3.00 29.92
C ASN A 281 -4.67 4.17 30.73
N SER A 282 -3.85 3.88 31.74
CA SER A 282 -3.19 4.90 32.57
C SER A 282 -2.19 5.77 31.80
N ARG A 283 -1.71 5.32 30.64
CA ARG A 283 -0.72 6.01 29.81
C ARG A 283 -1.30 6.51 28.49
N ILE A 284 -2.63 6.50 28.33
CA ILE A 284 -3.29 7.09 27.14
C ILE A 284 -2.80 8.53 26.96
N GLY A 285 -2.68 9.32 28.03
CA GLY A 285 -2.13 10.68 28.00
C GLY A 285 -0.80 10.83 27.24
N GLU A 286 0.09 9.85 27.34
CA GLU A 286 1.39 9.84 26.62
C GLU A 286 1.23 9.40 25.16
N LEU A 287 0.26 8.55 24.87
CA LEU A 287 -0.09 8.07 23.52
C LEU A 287 -1.00 9.06 22.77
N SER A 288 -1.58 10.01 23.48
CA SER A 288 -2.56 10.97 23.01
C SER A 288 -2.03 11.88 21.90
N HIS A 289 -2.71 11.89 20.77
CA HIS A 289 -2.64 12.94 19.77
C HIS A 289 -3.93 13.75 19.81
N ASP A 290 -3.77 15.07 19.95
CA ASP A 290 -4.88 16.02 19.87
C ASP A 290 -5.34 16.12 18.41
N LEU A 291 -6.58 15.73 18.15
CA LEU A 291 -7.18 15.77 16.82
C LEU A 291 -7.59 17.21 16.43
N GLY A 292 -7.54 18.14 17.38
CA GLY A 292 -7.97 19.53 17.23
C GLY A 292 -9.45 19.65 16.85
N LYS A 293 -9.83 20.82 16.35
CA LYS A 293 -11.21 21.10 15.89
C LYS A 293 -11.49 20.64 14.45
N ARG A 294 -10.53 20.01 13.77
CA ARG A 294 -10.65 19.61 12.36
C ARG A 294 -11.56 18.38 12.24
N SER A 295 -12.28 18.27 11.13
CA SER A 295 -12.98 17.02 10.81
C SER A 295 -11.94 15.97 10.45
N TYR A 296 -11.93 14.85 11.18
CA TYR A 296 -10.93 13.80 11.04
C TYR A 296 -11.53 12.58 10.34
N GLN A 297 -10.81 12.04 9.34
CA GLN A 297 -11.21 10.84 8.63
C GLN A 297 -10.97 9.61 9.53
N THR A 298 -12.05 8.89 9.84
CA THR A 298 -11.98 7.62 10.60
C THR A 298 -11.30 6.52 9.78
N LEU A 299 -10.82 5.45 10.44
CA LEU A 299 -10.24 4.26 9.78
C LEU A 299 -11.15 3.73 8.65
N SER A 300 -12.45 3.56 8.95
CA SER A 300 -13.42 3.08 7.96
C SER A 300 -13.65 4.07 6.80
N SER A 301 -13.45 5.37 7.03
CA SER A 301 -13.55 6.38 5.98
C SER A 301 -12.34 6.29 5.07
N CYS A 302 -11.13 6.35 5.66
CA CYS A 302 -9.84 6.28 4.95
C CYS A 302 -9.79 5.07 3.99
N ARG A 303 -10.23 3.89 4.45
CA ARG A 303 -10.24 2.64 3.67
C ARG A 303 -11.20 2.62 2.47
N LYS A 304 -12.06 3.63 2.33
CA LYS A 304 -13.04 3.76 1.23
C LYS A 304 -12.78 4.98 0.35
N MET A 305 -11.81 5.81 0.73
CA MET A 305 -11.49 7.00 -0.03
C MET A 305 -10.89 6.59 -1.38
N PRO A 306 -11.13 7.38 -2.44
CA PRO A 306 -10.43 7.22 -3.71
C PRO A 306 -8.91 7.28 -3.54
N LEU A 307 -8.16 6.78 -4.52
CA LEU A 307 -6.70 6.88 -4.54
C LEU A 307 -6.29 8.36 -4.73
N PRO A 308 -5.56 8.98 -3.78
CA PRO A 308 -5.06 10.34 -3.93
C PRO A 308 -3.98 10.41 -5.02
N ILE A 309 -4.12 11.34 -5.97
CA ILE A 309 -3.11 11.67 -6.97
C ILE A 309 -2.70 13.13 -6.76
N PHE A 310 -1.44 13.31 -6.34
CA PHE A 310 -0.82 14.62 -6.17
C PHE A 310 -0.17 15.03 -7.50
N VAL A 311 -0.72 16.06 -8.13
CA VAL A 311 -0.24 16.60 -9.40
C VAL A 311 0.55 17.87 -9.14
N ILE A 312 1.84 17.86 -9.43
CA ILE A 312 2.71 19.03 -9.35
C ILE A 312 2.43 19.89 -10.58
N SER A 313 2.04 21.14 -10.35
CA SER A 313 1.68 22.09 -11.39
C SER A 313 2.54 23.35 -11.30
N TYR A 314 2.98 23.84 -12.45
CA TYR A 314 3.48 25.19 -12.63
C TYR A 314 3.19 25.61 -14.07
N ASN A 315 2.27 26.56 -14.23
CA ASN A 315 1.71 26.97 -15.51
C ASN A 315 1.13 25.75 -16.27
N ARG A 316 1.05 25.81 -17.61
CA ARG A 316 0.66 24.67 -18.48
C ARG A 316 -0.75 24.11 -18.21
N GLY A 317 -1.72 25.00 -17.97
CA GLY A 317 -3.11 24.66 -17.63
C GLY A 317 -3.74 23.61 -18.55
N LYS A 318 -3.52 23.68 -19.88
CA LYS A 318 -4.04 22.66 -20.81
C LYS A 318 -3.53 21.24 -20.52
N PHE A 319 -2.26 21.10 -20.14
CA PHE A 319 -1.69 19.78 -19.84
C PHE A 319 -2.15 19.29 -18.48
N LEU A 320 -2.18 20.18 -17.48
CA LEU A 320 -2.77 19.87 -16.19
C LEU A 320 -4.19 19.31 -16.36
N ARG A 321 -5.02 19.98 -17.16
CA ARG A 321 -6.36 19.52 -17.51
C ARG A 321 -6.35 18.13 -18.16
N ALA A 322 -5.59 17.96 -19.23
CA ALA A 322 -5.53 16.70 -19.98
C ALA A 322 -5.06 15.52 -19.12
N ALA A 323 -4.00 15.72 -18.33
CA ALA A 323 -3.48 14.74 -17.39
C ALA A 323 -4.55 14.33 -16.37
N ILE A 324 -5.21 15.30 -15.72
CA ILE A 324 -6.27 15.04 -14.74
C ILE A 324 -7.47 14.30 -15.36
N ASP A 325 -7.88 14.70 -16.56
CA ASP A 325 -8.97 14.03 -17.28
C ASP A 325 -8.60 12.59 -17.65
N SER A 326 -7.32 12.31 -17.92
CA SER A 326 -6.83 10.95 -18.13
C SER A 326 -6.92 10.09 -16.85
N TYR A 327 -6.59 10.66 -15.69
CA TYR A 327 -6.62 9.95 -14.41
C TYR A 327 -8.05 9.62 -13.99
N ARG A 328 -9.00 10.52 -14.24
CA ARG A 328 -10.43 10.32 -13.96
C ARG A 328 -11.07 9.20 -14.80
N LYS A 329 -10.45 8.78 -15.92
CA LYS A 329 -10.90 7.66 -16.77
C LYS A 329 -10.41 6.29 -16.28
N MET A 330 -9.50 6.25 -15.32
CA MET A 330 -9.03 4.98 -14.75
C MET A 330 -10.19 4.28 -14.04
N LYS A 331 -10.16 2.94 -14.02
CA LYS A 331 -11.20 2.12 -13.37
C LYS A 331 -11.20 2.33 -11.86
N ARG A 332 -10.01 2.45 -11.26
CA ARG A 332 -9.85 2.81 -9.86
C ARG A 332 -10.26 4.27 -9.66
N SER A 333 -11.16 4.51 -8.71
CA SER A 333 -11.56 5.87 -8.36
C SER A 333 -10.37 6.65 -7.79
N VAL A 334 -10.20 7.90 -8.26
CA VAL A 334 -9.11 8.80 -7.86
C VAL A 334 -9.66 10.09 -7.24
N GLU A 335 -8.91 10.65 -6.30
CA GLU A 335 -9.10 12.02 -5.80
C GLU A 335 -7.87 12.82 -6.21
N VAL A 336 -8.08 13.98 -6.84
CA VAL A 336 -6.99 14.76 -7.42
C VAL A 336 -6.67 15.94 -6.51
N ILE A 337 -5.39 16.04 -6.16
CA ILE A 337 -4.83 17.12 -5.35
C ILE A 337 -3.78 17.82 -6.20
N VAL A 338 -3.98 19.09 -6.49
CA VAL A 338 -3.01 19.89 -7.25
C VAL A 338 -2.11 20.63 -6.28
N HIS A 339 -0.80 20.40 -6.39
CA HIS A 339 0.23 21.19 -5.73
C HIS A 339 0.74 22.23 -6.73
N ASP A 340 0.22 23.45 -6.63
CA ASP A 340 0.57 24.54 -7.53
C ASP A 340 1.79 25.30 -7.01
N ASN A 341 2.89 25.26 -7.76
CA ASN A 341 4.15 25.95 -7.46
C ASN A 341 4.12 27.43 -7.91
N GLY A 342 3.04 28.12 -7.60
CA GLY A 342 2.87 29.54 -7.87
C GLY A 342 2.71 29.88 -9.35
N SER A 343 1.82 29.17 -10.05
CA SER A 343 1.45 29.49 -11.43
C SER A 343 0.99 30.95 -11.54
N ASP A 344 1.38 31.61 -12.63
CA ASP A 344 1.12 33.04 -12.83
C ASP A 344 0.57 33.37 -14.22
N ASP A 345 0.48 32.40 -15.12
CA ASP A 345 -0.19 32.61 -16.40
C ASP A 345 -1.73 32.55 -16.25
N PRO A 346 -2.49 33.43 -16.95
CA PRO A 346 -3.94 33.50 -16.81
C PRO A 346 -4.70 32.22 -17.19
N GLU A 347 -4.18 31.42 -18.13
CA GLU A 347 -4.84 30.19 -18.57
C GLU A 347 -4.80 29.13 -17.47
N THR A 348 -3.64 28.92 -16.86
CA THR A 348 -3.48 27.97 -15.75
C THR A 348 -4.28 28.40 -14.55
N LEU A 349 -4.31 29.69 -14.22
CA LEU A 349 -5.14 30.20 -13.12
C LEU A 349 -6.63 29.89 -13.35
N HIS A 350 -7.13 30.07 -14.58
CA HIS A 350 -8.51 29.70 -14.93
C HIS A 350 -8.74 28.19 -14.80
N VAL A 351 -7.82 27.37 -15.29
CA VAL A 351 -7.91 25.91 -15.19
C VAL A 351 -7.91 25.46 -13.72
N LEU A 352 -7.12 26.07 -12.85
CA LEU A 352 -7.09 25.77 -11.42
C LEU A 352 -8.43 26.08 -10.76
N ASP A 353 -9.04 27.22 -11.07
CA ASP A 353 -10.35 27.61 -10.55
C ASP A 353 -11.47 26.67 -11.05
N ASP A 354 -11.43 26.28 -12.34
CA ASP A 354 -12.35 25.28 -12.89
C ASP A 354 -12.19 23.92 -12.20
N LEU A 355 -10.96 23.43 -12.03
CA LEU A 355 -10.65 22.16 -11.37
C LEU A 355 -11.14 22.16 -9.91
N GLU A 356 -10.97 23.27 -9.20
CA GLU A 356 -11.50 23.44 -7.84
C GLU A 356 -13.03 23.33 -7.83
N SER A 357 -13.71 23.98 -8.80
CA SER A 357 -15.17 23.90 -8.93
C SER A 357 -15.70 22.49 -9.24
N GLU A 358 -14.88 21.67 -9.90
CA GLU A 358 -15.15 20.27 -10.21
C GLU A 358 -14.81 19.31 -9.05
N GLY A 359 -14.27 19.83 -7.94
CA GLY A 359 -13.99 19.07 -6.72
C GLY A 359 -12.54 18.60 -6.56
N CYS A 360 -11.60 19.08 -7.37
CA CYS A 360 -10.17 18.90 -7.08
C CYS A 360 -9.76 19.75 -5.86
N ILE A 361 -8.77 19.29 -5.11
CA ILE A 361 -8.21 20.05 -3.97
C ILE A 361 -6.98 20.81 -4.46
N ILE A 362 -6.99 22.15 -4.37
CA ILE A 362 -5.89 22.98 -4.86
C ILE A 362 -5.07 23.53 -3.68
N TYR A 363 -3.78 23.19 -3.63
CA TYR A 363 -2.80 23.78 -2.73
C TYR A 363 -1.96 24.80 -3.49
N LYS A 364 -2.30 26.09 -3.36
CA LYS A 364 -1.52 27.20 -3.94
C LYS A 364 -0.28 27.47 -3.06
N ARG A 365 0.92 27.23 -3.57
CA ARG A 365 2.22 27.50 -2.93
C ARG A 365 2.93 28.66 -3.63
N GLY A 366 4.02 29.13 -3.03
CA GLY A 366 4.89 30.12 -3.67
C GLY A 366 5.70 29.51 -4.83
N LYS A 367 6.19 30.37 -5.72
CA LYS A 367 7.16 29.96 -6.75
C LYS A 367 8.41 29.36 -6.10
N ILE A 368 8.94 28.33 -6.74
CA ILE A 368 10.21 27.70 -6.37
C ILE A 368 11.36 28.28 -7.20
N PHE A 369 12.56 28.26 -6.65
CA PHE A 369 13.77 28.88 -7.18
C PHE A 369 14.95 27.90 -7.28
N ASN A 370 14.89 26.72 -6.65
CA ASN A 370 15.93 25.68 -6.71
C ASN A 370 15.35 24.25 -6.76
N GLN A 371 16.20 23.27 -7.07
CA GLN A 371 15.80 21.86 -7.22
C GLN A 371 15.35 21.20 -5.90
N ASP A 372 15.89 21.63 -4.75
CA ASP A 372 15.53 21.05 -3.44
C ASP A 372 14.07 21.35 -3.08
N GLU A 373 13.57 22.52 -3.48
CA GLU A 373 12.19 22.96 -3.30
C GLU A 373 11.17 22.17 -4.12
N LEU A 374 11.61 21.36 -5.10
CA LEU A 374 10.71 20.44 -5.79
C LEU A 374 10.15 19.35 -4.85
N ASN A 375 10.77 19.15 -3.69
CA ASN A 375 10.25 18.26 -2.65
C ASN A 375 9.15 18.92 -1.81
N ASN A 376 8.79 20.20 -2.04
CA ASN A 376 7.74 20.89 -1.28
C ASN A 376 6.36 20.23 -1.43
N VAL A 377 6.16 19.37 -2.44
CA VAL A 377 4.97 18.51 -2.54
C VAL A 377 4.79 17.63 -1.30
N ASP A 378 5.86 17.26 -0.59
CA ASP A 378 5.80 16.55 0.69
C ASP A 378 4.99 17.31 1.75
N GLU A 379 5.05 18.63 1.75
CA GLU A 379 4.26 19.44 2.69
C GLU A 379 2.77 19.30 2.39
N THR A 380 2.39 19.34 1.11
CA THR A 380 1.00 19.10 0.69
C THR A 380 0.54 17.68 1.02
N ILE A 381 1.39 16.66 0.83
CA ILE A 381 1.07 15.28 1.19
C ILE A 381 0.86 15.16 2.71
N LYS A 382 1.78 15.73 3.51
CA LYS A 382 1.67 15.77 4.98
C LYS A 382 0.41 16.50 5.44
N ASP A 383 0.13 17.66 4.85
CA ASP A 383 -1.06 18.46 5.18
C ASP A 383 -2.35 17.70 4.85
N TYR A 384 -2.42 17.05 3.68
CA TYR A 384 -3.57 16.25 3.26
C TYR A 384 -3.85 15.10 4.22
N PHE A 385 -2.82 14.29 4.55
CA PHE A 385 -2.96 13.17 5.48
C PHE A 385 -3.00 13.57 6.96
N SER A 386 -2.75 14.84 7.32
CA SER A 386 -2.75 15.31 8.72
C SER A 386 -4.09 15.10 9.44
N SER A 387 -5.18 14.97 8.70
CA SER A 387 -6.53 14.73 9.22
C SER A 387 -7.02 13.29 9.06
N TRP A 388 -6.12 12.33 8.80
CA TRP A 388 -6.45 10.94 8.50
C TRP A 388 -5.96 9.97 9.55
N ALA A 389 -6.87 9.09 10.03
CA ALA A 389 -6.51 8.06 11.01
C ALA A 389 -5.44 7.10 10.51
N GLN A 390 -5.38 6.87 9.20
CA GLN A 390 -4.30 6.12 8.58
C GLN A 390 -4.09 6.63 7.15
N PRO A 391 -2.83 6.76 6.69
CA PRO A 391 -2.56 7.08 5.30
C PRO A 391 -2.95 5.92 4.38
N THR A 392 -3.08 6.21 3.10
CA THR A 392 -3.33 5.23 2.03
C THR A 392 -2.20 5.25 1.01
N ARG A 393 -2.25 4.37 0.01
CA ARG A 393 -1.45 4.55 -1.21
C ARG A 393 -1.74 5.94 -1.79
N TYR A 394 -0.75 6.52 -2.46
CA TYR A 394 -0.91 7.79 -3.17
C TYR A 394 -0.01 7.81 -4.40
N VAL A 395 -0.35 8.64 -5.39
CA VAL A 395 0.48 8.89 -6.57
C VAL A 395 1.08 10.28 -6.48
N VAL A 396 2.32 10.45 -6.94
CA VAL A 396 2.88 11.77 -7.28
C VAL A 396 3.21 11.78 -8.76
N THR A 397 2.88 12.89 -9.44
CA THR A 397 3.11 13.06 -10.87
C THR A 397 3.29 14.54 -11.22
N ASP A 398 3.97 14.80 -12.32
CA ASP A 398 3.99 16.09 -13.00
C ASP A 398 2.68 16.30 -13.79
N CYS A 399 2.38 17.55 -14.17
CA CYS A 399 1.15 17.93 -14.86
C CYS A 399 1.08 17.54 -16.34
N ASP A 400 2.07 16.82 -16.86
CA ASP A 400 2.23 16.50 -18.28
C ASP A 400 2.30 15.00 -18.59
N ILE A 401 2.03 14.16 -17.61
CA ILE A 401 1.92 12.72 -17.81
C ILE A 401 0.46 12.35 -18.10
N ASP A 402 0.22 11.70 -19.24
CA ASP A 402 -1.12 11.29 -19.69
C ASP A 402 -1.27 9.76 -19.67
N LEU A 403 -2.36 9.28 -19.06
CA LEU A 403 -2.74 7.87 -19.02
C LEU A 403 -3.90 7.53 -19.98
N SER A 404 -4.26 8.42 -20.91
CA SER A 404 -5.45 8.22 -21.76
C SER A 404 -5.33 6.98 -22.65
N ALA A 405 -4.11 6.61 -23.04
CA ALA A 405 -3.83 5.41 -23.83
C ALA A 405 -3.45 4.17 -22.99
N ALA A 406 -3.41 4.30 -21.66
CA ALA A 406 -3.15 3.18 -20.76
C ALA A 406 -4.44 2.35 -20.56
N ASN A 407 -4.29 1.05 -20.34
CA ASN A 407 -5.39 0.22 -19.89
C ASN A 407 -5.94 0.75 -18.55
N ALA A 408 -7.27 0.76 -18.41
CA ALA A 408 -7.96 1.34 -17.25
C ALA A 408 -7.62 0.67 -15.90
N ASP A 409 -7.06 -0.55 -15.91
CA ASP A 409 -6.59 -1.27 -14.73
C ASP A 409 -5.16 -0.86 -14.29
N ALA A 410 -4.50 0.10 -14.95
CA ALA A 410 -3.10 0.46 -14.70
C ALA A 410 -2.76 0.72 -13.23
N LEU A 411 -3.60 1.48 -12.52
CA LEU A 411 -3.37 1.81 -11.11
C LEU A 411 -3.45 0.58 -10.19
N ASP A 412 -4.30 -0.40 -10.53
CA ASP A 412 -4.43 -1.63 -9.76
C ASP A 412 -3.26 -2.59 -10.04
N VAL A 413 -2.79 -2.64 -11.28
CA VAL A 413 -1.55 -3.34 -11.64
C VAL A 413 -0.35 -2.76 -10.88
N TYR A 414 -0.23 -1.43 -10.80
CA TYR A 414 0.88 -0.81 -10.06
C TYR A 414 0.84 -1.16 -8.56
N ASP A 415 -0.35 -1.19 -7.96
CA ASP A 415 -0.55 -1.54 -6.55
C ASP A 415 -0.16 -3.00 -6.28
N GLU A 416 -0.61 -3.94 -7.13
CA GLU A 416 -0.26 -5.36 -7.01
C GLU A 416 1.25 -5.58 -7.14
N LEU A 417 1.91 -4.92 -8.11
CA LEU A 417 3.35 -5.01 -8.28
C LEU A 417 4.10 -4.37 -7.09
N LEU A 418 3.58 -3.29 -6.51
CA LEU A 418 4.19 -2.64 -5.35
C LEU A 418 4.17 -3.55 -4.12
N ASP A 419 3.12 -4.35 -3.93
CA ASP A 419 3.07 -5.37 -2.87
C ASP A 419 4.00 -6.55 -3.15
N ARG A 420 4.07 -6.99 -4.41
CA ARG A 420 4.90 -8.12 -4.81
C ARG A 420 6.39 -7.84 -4.67
N TYR A 421 6.83 -6.65 -5.09
CA TYR A 421 8.24 -6.28 -5.16
C TYR A 421 8.60 -5.39 -3.99
N THR A 422 8.94 -6.02 -2.89
CA THR A 422 9.21 -5.33 -1.62
C THR A 422 10.48 -4.48 -1.67
N SER A 423 11.42 -4.78 -2.57
CA SER A 423 12.65 -4.02 -2.80
C SER A 423 12.41 -2.63 -3.39
N VAL A 424 11.32 -2.42 -4.13
CA VAL A 424 11.01 -1.12 -4.72
C VAL A 424 10.18 -0.25 -3.79
N GLN A 425 10.31 1.06 -3.93
CA GLN A 425 9.64 2.09 -3.14
C GLN A 425 8.40 2.65 -3.85
N CYS A 426 8.33 2.53 -5.18
CA CYS A 426 7.18 2.93 -5.99
C CYS A 426 7.08 2.12 -7.29
N VAL A 427 5.92 2.19 -7.94
CA VAL A 427 5.65 1.58 -9.25
C VAL A 427 4.96 2.59 -10.16
N GLY A 428 5.32 2.65 -11.44
CA GLY A 428 4.68 3.56 -12.39
C GLY A 428 4.81 3.12 -13.84
N PRO A 429 4.19 3.85 -14.78
CA PRO A 429 4.18 3.52 -16.21
C PRO A 429 5.57 3.68 -16.85
N MET A 430 5.96 2.88 -17.83
CA MET A 430 6.98 3.33 -18.79
C MET A 430 6.49 4.63 -19.46
N ILE A 431 7.39 5.56 -19.80
CA ILE A 431 7.00 6.73 -20.62
C ILE A 431 7.26 6.35 -22.07
N ARG A 432 6.18 6.25 -22.83
CA ARG A 432 6.14 5.75 -24.20
C ARG A 432 7.00 6.61 -25.13
N ILE A 433 7.98 5.99 -25.78
CA ILE A 433 8.85 6.66 -26.77
C ILE A 433 8.59 6.23 -28.22
N ARG A 434 7.71 5.25 -28.45
CA ARG A 434 7.57 4.58 -29.77
C ARG A 434 7.00 5.46 -30.88
N ASP A 435 6.21 6.45 -30.49
CA ASP A 435 5.39 7.33 -31.32
C ASP A 435 5.78 8.81 -31.12
N VAL A 436 6.95 9.08 -30.50
CA VAL A 436 7.50 10.44 -30.43
C VAL A 436 7.73 10.94 -31.85
N PRO A 437 7.15 12.09 -32.25
CA PRO A 437 7.33 12.64 -33.58
C PRO A 437 8.80 12.99 -33.87
N HIS A 438 9.32 12.60 -35.04
CA HIS A 438 10.70 12.92 -35.45
C HIS A 438 10.94 14.42 -35.65
N ASP A 439 9.88 15.22 -35.83
CA ASP A 439 9.92 16.68 -35.91
C ASP A 439 9.83 17.35 -34.52
N TYR A 440 9.73 16.59 -33.43
CA TYR A 440 9.85 17.11 -32.07
C TYR A 440 11.26 17.70 -31.87
N PRO A 441 11.40 18.97 -31.44
CA PRO A 441 12.71 19.62 -31.37
C PRO A 441 13.76 18.92 -30.49
N LEU A 442 13.33 18.18 -29.46
CA LEU A 442 14.22 17.42 -28.57
C LEU A 442 14.15 15.91 -28.81
N PHE A 443 13.75 15.47 -30.01
CA PHE A 443 13.61 14.05 -30.34
C PHE A 443 14.85 13.23 -29.96
N GLN A 444 16.04 13.64 -30.42
CA GLN A 444 17.27 12.90 -30.17
C GLN A 444 17.61 12.81 -28.67
N GLU A 445 17.41 13.90 -27.92
CA GLU A 445 17.66 13.94 -26.47
C GLU A 445 16.70 13.02 -25.72
N VAL A 446 15.40 13.08 -26.03
CA VAL A 446 14.38 12.18 -25.45
C VAL A 446 14.73 10.73 -25.76
N MET A 447 15.01 10.41 -27.02
CA MET A 447 15.34 9.04 -27.43
C MET A 447 16.59 8.54 -26.71
N ASN A 448 17.70 9.28 -26.74
CA ASN A 448 18.94 8.85 -26.08
C ASN A 448 18.73 8.66 -24.57
N ARG A 449 18.15 9.63 -23.87
CA ARG A 449 17.94 9.58 -22.43
C ARG A 449 17.02 8.43 -22.01
N HIS A 450 15.88 8.27 -22.67
CA HIS A 450 14.92 7.24 -22.30
C HIS A 450 15.40 5.84 -22.69
N ILE A 451 16.09 5.68 -23.83
CA ILE A 451 16.66 4.39 -24.22
C ILE A 451 17.76 3.98 -23.25
N GLU A 452 18.70 4.89 -22.96
CA GLU A 452 19.77 4.65 -21.98
C GLU A 452 19.20 4.30 -20.61
N GLN A 453 18.17 5.00 -20.14
CA GLN A 453 17.66 4.77 -18.80
C GLN A 453 16.74 3.54 -18.70
N PHE A 454 15.93 3.27 -19.74
CA PHE A 454 14.82 2.32 -19.66
C PHE A 454 14.77 1.34 -20.83
N TRP A 455 14.71 1.83 -22.06
CA TRP A 455 14.22 1.04 -23.19
C TRP A 455 15.28 0.15 -23.86
N HIS A 456 16.55 0.20 -23.45
CA HIS A 456 17.56 -0.80 -23.86
C HIS A 456 17.49 -2.09 -23.01
N ARG A 457 16.71 -2.10 -21.92
CA ARG A 457 16.66 -3.20 -20.95
C ARG A 457 15.60 -4.21 -21.33
N LYS A 458 15.93 -5.50 -21.17
CA LYS A 458 14.97 -6.59 -21.38
C LYS A 458 13.86 -6.57 -20.33
N PRO A 459 12.57 -6.68 -20.72
CA PRO A 459 11.47 -6.74 -19.77
C PRO A 459 11.48 -8.03 -18.92
N GLU A 460 11.13 -7.89 -17.64
CA GLU A 460 10.79 -8.99 -16.76
C GLU A 460 9.29 -9.28 -16.83
N TRP A 461 8.93 -10.54 -17.05
CA TRP A 461 7.54 -10.99 -17.15
C TRP A 461 7.00 -11.46 -15.80
N VAL A 462 5.79 -11.04 -15.47
CA VAL A 462 5.14 -11.33 -14.20
C VAL A 462 3.64 -11.61 -14.38
N GLU A 463 3.16 -12.71 -13.82
CA GLU A 463 1.73 -13.03 -13.79
C GLU A 463 1.05 -12.28 -12.65
N THR A 464 0.00 -11.52 -12.97
CA THR A 464 -0.80 -10.72 -12.02
C THR A 464 -2.26 -11.14 -12.05
N SER A 465 -3.07 -10.62 -11.12
CA SER A 465 -4.53 -10.78 -11.18
C SER A 465 -5.17 -10.10 -12.40
N HIS A 466 -4.44 -9.19 -13.06
CA HIS A 466 -4.83 -8.50 -14.29
C HIS A 466 -4.19 -9.11 -15.55
N GLY A 467 -3.64 -10.32 -15.44
CA GLY A 467 -2.97 -11.04 -16.54
C GLY A 467 -1.46 -10.89 -16.51
N ARG A 468 -0.81 -11.30 -17.61
CA ARG A 468 0.64 -11.23 -17.76
C ARG A 468 1.08 -9.78 -17.99
N VAL A 469 2.09 -9.33 -17.25
CA VAL A 469 2.62 -7.96 -17.30
C VAL A 469 4.13 -7.99 -17.54
N ALA A 470 4.65 -6.97 -18.22
CA ALA A 470 6.08 -6.75 -18.41
C ALA A 470 6.55 -5.51 -17.63
N SER A 471 7.70 -5.61 -16.96
CA SER A 471 8.23 -4.53 -16.12
C SER A 471 9.75 -4.53 -15.99
N ILE A 472 10.34 -3.44 -15.49
CA ILE A 472 11.78 -3.35 -15.16
C ILE A 472 12.00 -2.57 -13.85
N ASP A 473 13.05 -2.93 -13.12
CA ASP A 473 13.52 -2.17 -11.94
C ASP A 473 14.54 -1.10 -12.32
N VAL A 474 14.34 0.12 -11.85
CA VAL A 474 15.16 1.29 -12.19
C VAL A 474 15.22 2.29 -11.03
N LEU A 475 16.24 3.14 -11.02
CA LEU A 475 16.27 4.33 -10.18
C LEU A 475 15.67 5.50 -10.96
N ILE A 476 14.70 6.20 -10.38
CA ILE A 476 14.02 7.32 -11.04
C ILE A 476 14.09 8.59 -10.20
N ASP A 477 14.33 9.72 -10.86
CA ASP A 477 14.40 11.03 -10.22
C ASP A 477 12.99 11.59 -9.95
N THR A 478 12.11 11.69 -10.95
CA THR A 478 10.65 11.88 -10.78
C THR A 478 9.90 11.56 -12.07
N THR A 479 8.82 10.79 -11.93
CA THR A 479 7.77 10.56 -12.96
C THR A 479 6.51 10.11 -12.21
N PHE A 480 5.36 10.00 -12.89
CA PHE A 480 4.15 9.38 -12.34
C PHE A 480 4.48 8.05 -11.65
N ALA A 481 4.22 7.95 -10.35
CA ALA A 481 4.45 6.73 -9.60
C ALA A 481 3.51 6.58 -8.40
N LEU A 482 3.04 5.36 -8.16
CA LEU A 482 2.30 4.94 -6.98
C LEU A 482 3.27 4.63 -5.83
N HIS A 483 3.03 5.25 -4.68
CA HIS A 483 3.84 5.17 -3.48
C HIS A 483 3.15 4.41 -2.34
N ARG A 484 3.97 3.91 -1.41
CA ARG A 484 3.51 3.14 -0.25
C ARG A 484 2.82 4.02 0.78
N ALA A 485 1.83 3.45 1.48
CA ALA A 485 1.08 4.15 2.51
C ALA A 485 1.96 4.48 3.72
N GLY A 486 1.95 5.74 4.13
CA GLY A 486 2.68 6.23 5.31
C GLY A 486 4.19 6.43 5.12
N GLU A 487 4.72 6.18 3.91
CA GLU A 487 6.09 6.54 3.56
C GLU A 487 6.13 7.96 2.97
N PRO A 488 7.06 8.82 3.42
CA PRO A 488 7.20 10.16 2.85
C PRO A 488 7.57 10.09 1.36
N PHE A 489 7.21 11.14 0.63
CA PHE A 489 7.73 11.30 -0.71
C PHE A 489 9.23 11.63 -0.62
N SER A 490 9.95 11.26 -1.65
CA SER A 490 11.35 11.61 -1.84
C SER A 490 11.69 11.35 -3.30
N ARG A 491 12.58 12.15 -3.86
CA ARG A 491 13.16 11.92 -5.18
C ARG A 491 14.19 10.79 -5.15
N MET A 492 14.62 10.33 -6.31
CA MET A 492 15.63 9.26 -6.47
C MET A 492 15.25 7.94 -5.77
N LYS A 493 14.07 7.41 -6.12
CA LYS A 493 13.55 6.16 -5.56
C LYS A 493 13.88 4.97 -6.46
N THR A 494 14.05 3.81 -5.82
CA THR A 494 14.02 2.54 -6.55
C THR A 494 12.56 2.27 -6.95
N ALA A 495 12.32 2.18 -8.26
CA ALA A 495 11.00 2.02 -8.83
C ALA A 495 10.93 0.82 -9.76
N ARG A 496 9.72 0.29 -9.94
CA ARG A 496 9.41 -0.61 -11.06
C ARG A 496 8.62 0.14 -12.12
N ARG A 497 9.02 0.05 -13.39
CA ARG A 497 8.31 0.66 -14.52
C ARG A 497 7.59 -0.39 -15.34
N VAL A 498 6.35 -0.12 -15.72
CA VAL A 498 5.44 -1.10 -16.34
C VAL A 498 5.22 -0.75 -17.80
N TYR A 499 5.44 -1.70 -18.69
CA TYR A 499 5.28 -1.50 -20.12
C TYR A 499 3.80 -1.47 -20.54
N TYR A 500 3.57 -1.22 -21.83
CA TYR A 500 2.30 -1.48 -22.50
C TYR A 500 1.62 -2.80 -22.02
N PRO A 501 0.29 -2.78 -21.79
CA PRO A 501 -0.65 -1.68 -22.06
C PRO A 501 -0.77 -0.66 -20.92
N PHE A 502 0.14 -0.64 -19.95
CA PHE A 502 0.07 0.21 -18.74
C PHE A 502 1.14 1.31 -18.73
N GLU A 503 1.44 1.89 -19.87
CA GLU A 503 2.43 2.95 -20.03
C GLU A 503 1.75 4.31 -20.28
N ALA A 504 2.48 5.40 -20.06
CA ALA A 504 1.97 6.76 -20.15
C ALA A 504 2.62 7.51 -21.32
N ALA A 505 1.94 8.55 -21.81
CA ALA A 505 2.49 9.53 -22.73
C ALA A 505 3.00 10.76 -21.95
N HIS A 506 3.99 11.45 -22.51
CA HIS A 506 4.44 12.75 -22.03
C HIS A 506 3.92 13.83 -22.99
N LEU A 507 3.02 14.70 -22.53
CA LEU A 507 2.26 15.60 -23.39
C LEU A 507 3.13 16.58 -24.20
N ASP A 508 4.26 17.03 -23.63
CA ASP A 508 5.20 17.93 -24.33
C ASP A 508 5.74 17.38 -25.65
N TRP A 509 5.84 16.06 -25.79
CA TRP A 509 6.51 15.44 -26.94
C TRP A 509 5.66 15.50 -28.20
N TYR A 510 4.38 15.84 -28.08
CA TYR A 510 3.41 15.80 -29.17
C TYR A 510 2.88 17.18 -29.57
N LEU A 511 3.51 18.27 -29.08
CA LEU A 511 3.15 19.62 -29.50
C LEU A 511 3.71 19.90 -30.90
N LYS A 512 3.07 20.82 -31.62
CA LYS A 512 3.57 21.27 -32.92
C LYS A 512 4.57 22.40 -32.74
N ALA A 513 5.49 22.56 -33.70
CA ALA A 513 6.50 23.62 -33.73
C ALA A 513 5.95 25.03 -33.36
N ASP A 514 4.79 25.39 -33.91
CA ASP A 514 4.15 26.69 -33.67
C ASP A 514 3.68 26.86 -32.20
N ASP A 515 3.27 25.78 -31.54
CA ASP A 515 2.80 25.78 -30.15
C ASP A 515 3.96 26.02 -29.17
N TYR A 516 5.20 25.61 -29.50
CA TYR A 516 6.38 25.82 -28.66
C TYR A 516 6.74 27.30 -28.51
N SER A 517 6.62 28.08 -29.59
CA SER A 517 6.95 29.51 -29.60
C SER A 517 5.98 30.38 -28.78
N SER A 518 4.80 29.85 -28.48
CA SER A 518 3.71 30.57 -27.80
C SER A 518 3.49 30.13 -26.35
N SER A 519 4.18 29.08 -25.90
CA SER A 519 4.05 28.55 -24.54
C SER A 519 4.88 29.38 -23.56
N ALA A 520 4.20 30.12 -22.68
CA ALA A 520 4.79 30.96 -21.62
C ALA A 520 5.74 30.19 -20.68
N TYR A 521 5.67 28.85 -20.66
CA TYR A 521 6.57 28.00 -19.89
C TYR A 521 8.02 28.04 -20.41
N PHE A 522 8.22 28.14 -21.73
CA PHE A 522 9.57 28.20 -22.31
C PHE A 522 10.31 29.48 -21.94
N GLU A 523 9.58 30.57 -21.66
CA GLU A 523 10.14 31.84 -21.18
C GLU A 523 10.39 31.87 -19.67
N THR A 524 9.74 30.99 -18.89
CA THR A 524 9.71 31.03 -17.41
C THR A 524 10.38 29.82 -16.74
N SER A 525 10.71 28.76 -17.48
CA SER A 525 11.45 27.61 -16.95
C SER A 525 12.89 27.98 -16.59
N SER A 526 13.24 27.92 -15.31
CA SER A 526 14.58 28.21 -14.81
C SER A 526 15.51 26.99 -14.99
N ALA A 527 16.69 27.22 -15.58
CA ALA A 527 17.75 26.23 -15.73
C ALA A 527 18.29 25.67 -14.39
N ALA A 528 17.87 26.25 -13.25
CA ALA A 528 18.21 25.76 -11.91
C ALA A 528 17.20 24.72 -11.36
N ILE A 529 16.11 24.43 -12.06
CA ILE A 529 14.95 23.67 -11.52
C ILE A 529 14.48 22.58 -12.49
N SER A 530 14.41 22.83 -13.80
CA SER A 530 14.03 21.81 -14.79
C SER A 530 15.25 21.15 -15.43
N HIS A 531 15.23 19.82 -15.56
CA HIS A 531 16.23 19.09 -16.37
C HIS A 531 16.06 19.32 -17.87
N TRP A 532 14.88 19.81 -18.29
CA TRP A 532 14.60 20.22 -19.66
C TRP A 532 14.78 21.74 -19.72
N ASN A 533 15.99 22.18 -20.04
CA ASN A 533 16.30 23.58 -20.30
C ASN A 533 16.02 23.87 -21.78
N ASN A 534 15.12 24.81 -22.06
CA ASN A 534 14.85 25.26 -23.42
C ASN A 534 15.15 26.74 -23.66
N MET A 535 15.77 27.43 -22.69
CA MET A 535 16.18 28.84 -22.83
C MET A 535 17.51 29.03 -23.58
N ALA A 536 17.81 28.16 -24.52
CA ALA A 536 18.79 28.43 -25.56
C ALA A 536 18.18 28.00 -26.89
N ALA A 537 17.32 28.86 -27.44
CA ALA A 537 16.97 28.82 -28.85
C ALA A 537 18.23 28.82 -29.76
N ASP A 538 19.39 29.21 -29.23
CA ASP A 538 20.71 29.13 -29.88
C ASP A 538 21.47 27.79 -29.67
N LYS A 539 20.92 26.82 -28.91
CA LYS A 539 21.43 25.43 -28.79
C LYS A 539 20.54 24.39 -29.50
N LEU A 540 19.45 24.81 -30.15
CA LEU A 540 18.61 23.99 -31.04
C LEU A 540 19.33 23.54 -32.34
N ALA A 541 20.65 23.73 -32.42
CA ALA A 541 21.52 23.17 -33.43
C ALA A 541 22.84 22.71 -32.79
N THR A 542 22.84 21.55 -32.15
CA THR A 542 24.02 20.68 -32.06
C THR A 542 23.56 19.24 -31.83
N ASP A 543 23.17 18.60 -32.94
CA ASP A 543 22.97 17.16 -33.04
C ASP A 543 24.18 16.40 -32.46
N GLY A 544 23.98 15.71 -31.34
CA GLY A 544 24.73 14.49 -31.07
C GLY A 544 24.01 13.36 -31.79
N PRO A 545 24.69 12.44 -32.53
CA PRO A 545 24.00 11.33 -33.17
C PRO A 545 23.20 10.53 -32.15
N THR A 546 22.11 9.89 -32.58
CA THR A 546 21.43 8.91 -31.74
C THR A 546 22.43 7.84 -31.33
N GLU A 547 22.71 7.74 -30.03
CA GLU A 547 23.71 6.81 -29.50
C GLU A 547 23.22 5.36 -29.57
N PHE A 548 21.90 5.19 -29.70
CA PHE A 548 21.20 3.91 -29.75
C PHE A 548 20.52 3.72 -31.11
N GLY A 549 20.87 2.64 -31.82
CA GLY A 549 20.21 2.31 -33.10
C GLY A 549 18.80 1.72 -32.95
N HIS A 550 18.44 1.23 -31.75
CA HIS A 550 17.14 0.59 -31.50
C HIS A 550 16.75 0.64 -30.02
N PHE A 551 15.50 0.31 -29.73
CA PHE A 551 14.97 0.12 -28.38
C PHE A 551 14.00 -1.07 -28.32
N ILE A 552 13.84 -1.61 -27.11
CA ILE A 552 12.98 -2.76 -26.80
C ILE A 552 11.66 -2.25 -26.24
N TYR A 553 10.54 -2.67 -26.82
CA TYR A 553 9.21 -2.35 -26.33
C TYR A 553 8.36 -3.62 -26.19
N VAL A 554 7.20 -3.48 -25.55
CA VAL A 554 6.20 -4.54 -25.43
C VAL A 554 4.95 -4.12 -26.17
N ASP A 555 4.35 -5.08 -26.87
CA ASP A 555 3.08 -4.89 -27.58
C ASP A 555 2.38 -6.24 -27.72
N THR A 556 1.17 -6.24 -28.26
CA THR A 556 0.45 -7.47 -28.62
C THR A 556 0.91 -8.04 -29.96
N ASP A 557 0.86 -9.37 -30.07
CA ASP A 557 0.93 -10.08 -31.35
C ASP A 557 -0.47 -10.16 -32.01
N ALA A 558 -0.55 -10.82 -33.17
CA ALA A 558 -1.81 -10.98 -33.90
C ALA A 558 -2.89 -11.78 -33.13
N ASN A 559 -2.50 -12.49 -32.05
CA ASN A 559 -3.40 -13.25 -31.19
C ASN A 559 -3.74 -12.50 -29.90
N GLY A 560 -3.28 -11.26 -29.73
CA GLY A 560 -3.48 -10.48 -28.51
C GLY A 560 -2.56 -10.86 -27.36
N VAL A 561 -1.51 -11.65 -27.61
CA VAL A 561 -0.53 -12.04 -26.58
C VAL A 561 0.55 -10.98 -26.48
N LEU A 562 0.90 -10.57 -25.26
CA LEU A 562 2.00 -9.64 -25.04
C LEU A 562 3.35 -10.27 -25.38
N VAL A 563 4.12 -9.57 -26.22
CA VAL A 563 5.43 -9.99 -26.71
C VAL A 563 6.43 -8.84 -26.66
N GLU A 564 7.70 -9.19 -26.50
CA GLU A 564 8.83 -8.26 -26.65
C GLU A 564 9.07 -7.99 -28.14
N ARG A 565 9.35 -6.74 -28.49
CA ARG A 565 9.65 -6.27 -29.86
C ARG A 565 10.81 -5.28 -29.84
N THR A 566 11.39 -5.05 -31.01
CA THR A 566 12.48 -4.10 -31.22
C THR A 566 12.10 -3.12 -32.31
N GLN A 567 12.30 -1.82 -32.07
CA GLN A 567 12.10 -0.76 -33.05
C GLN A 567 13.41 0.00 -33.26
N PHE A 568 13.75 0.27 -34.52
CA PHE A 568 14.93 1.05 -34.90
C PHE A 568 14.60 2.54 -34.92
N VAL A 569 15.51 3.39 -34.43
CA VAL A 569 15.25 4.84 -34.28
C VAL A 569 15.18 5.55 -35.63
N ASP A 570 15.97 5.11 -36.60
CA ASP A 570 16.12 5.73 -37.94
C ASP A 570 15.01 5.38 -38.94
N GLN A 571 14.07 4.51 -38.58
CA GLN A 571 12.92 4.20 -39.44
C GLN A 571 11.67 4.85 -38.86
N GLY A 572 11.31 6.01 -39.43
CA GLY A 572 9.99 6.62 -39.25
C GLY A 572 8.88 5.59 -39.43
N ALA A 573 7.81 5.76 -38.66
CA ALA A 573 6.66 4.86 -38.65
C ALA A 573 6.22 4.47 -40.08
N PRO A 574 5.75 3.23 -40.30
CA PRO A 574 5.13 2.87 -41.57
C PRO A 574 3.97 3.84 -41.81
N THR A 575 4.08 4.64 -42.86
CA THR A 575 2.97 5.48 -43.36
C THR A 575 1.82 4.53 -43.76
N PRO A 576 0.55 4.88 -43.48
CA PRO A 576 -0.59 3.95 -43.49
C PRO A 576 -0.79 3.12 -44.76
#